data_AF-G1NDN4-F1
#
_entry.id   AF-G1NDN4-F1
#
_cell.length_a   1.000
_cell.length_b   1.000
_cell.length_c   1.000
_cell.angle_alpha   90.00
_cell.angle_beta   90.00
_cell.angle_gamma   90.00
#
_symmetry.space_group_name_H-M   'P 1'
#
loop_
_entity.id
_entity.type
_entity.pdbx_description
1 polymer ?
#
loop_
_entity_poly.entity_id
_entity_poly.type
_entity_poly.pdbx_seq_one_letter_code
_entity_poly.pdbx_strand_id
1 'polypeptide(L)'
;ADTLGCTGLPTEGVGTAQCHRFWERITNGGFFLRINPDGRVDGVREKSDPHIKLQLQAEERGVVSIKGVSANRFLAMKEDGRLLALKCATEECFFFERLESNNYNTYRSRKYSDWYVALKRTGQYKPGPKTGPGQKAILFLPMSAKS
;
A
#
# COMPACT_ATOMS: atom_id res chain seq x y z
N ALA A 1 -13.24 -0.12 29.09
CA ALA A 1 -13.31 -1.54 28.69
C ALA A 1 -13.04 -1.61 27.19
N ASP A 2 -12.56 -2.76 26.72
CA ASP A 2 -12.19 -3.12 25.34
C ASP A 2 -10.71 -2.96 24.96
N THR A 3 -9.86 -3.56 25.80
CA THR A 3 -8.58 -4.15 25.37
C THR A 3 -8.85 -5.58 24.91
N LEU A 4 -9.31 -5.77 23.66
CA LEU A 4 -9.30 -7.10 23.04
C LEU A 4 -8.10 -7.18 22.10
N GLY A 5 -7.13 -7.99 22.54
CA GLY A 5 -5.84 -8.19 21.90
C GLY A 5 -5.97 -8.71 20.47
N CYS A 6 -5.29 -8.02 19.55
CA CYS A 6 -4.94 -8.59 18.25
C CYS A 6 -3.92 -9.71 18.53
N THR A 7 -4.36 -10.97 18.50
CA THR A 7 -3.49 -12.14 18.57
C THR A 7 -2.53 -12.07 17.38
N GLY A 8 -1.24 -11.87 17.67
CA GLY A 8 -0.18 -11.82 16.68
C GLY A 8 -0.04 -13.16 15.96
N LEU A 9 0.06 -13.10 14.64
CA LEU A 9 0.62 -14.21 13.87
C LEU A 9 2.11 -14.34 14.20
N PRO A 10 2.65 -15.56 14.37
CA PRO A 10 4.07 -15.74 14.63
C PRO A 10 4.86 -15.47 13.34
N THR A 11 5.60 -14.36 13.28
CA THR A 11 6.55 -14.11 12.20
C THR A 11 7.91 -14.70 12.60
N GLU A 12 8.08 -16.00 12.37
CA GLU A 12 9.41 -16.61 12.40
C GLU A 12 10.17 -16.27 11.11
N GLY A 13 11.29 -15.54 11.27
CA GLY A 13 12.50 -15.76 10.49
C GLY A 13 12.51 -15.40 9.00
N VAL A 14 12.45 -14.12 8.66
CA VAL A 14 13.20 -13.57 7.49
C VAL A 14 13.70 -12.17 7.87
N GLY A 15 15.01 -11.92 7.69
CA GLY A 15 15.68 -10.68 8.10
C GLY A 15 14.92 -9.41 7.68
N THR A 16 14.57 -8.59 8.67
CA THR A 16 13.67 -7.46 8.50
C THR A 16 14.38 -6.28 7.84
N ALA A 17 14.48 -6.30 6.51
CA ALA A 17 14.79 -5.08 5.76
C ALA A 17 13.57 -4.14 5.85
N GLN A 18 13.52 -3.33 6.91
CA GLN A 18 12.53 -2.26 7.05
C GLN A 18 12.90 -1.14 6.06
N CYS A 19 12.44 -1.22 4.83
CA CYS A 19 12.61 -0.14 3.87
C CYS A 19 11.47 0.87 4.01
N HIS A 20 11.81 2.07 4.51
CA HIS A 20 10.91 3.22 4.44
C HIS A 20 10.78 3.62 2.96
N ARG A 21 9.64 3.38 2.32
CA ARG A 21 9.42 3.77 0.92
C ARG A 21 8.24 4.72 0.78
N PHE A 22 8.48 5.83 0.11
CA PHE A 22 7.43 6.70 -0.43
C PHE A 22 6.93 6.11 -1.75
N TRP A 23 5.62 5.98 -1.90
CA TRP A 23 4.99 5.54 -3.15
C TRP A 23 4.52 6.73 -3.96
N GLU A 24 5.20 7.04 -5.06
CA GLU A 24 4.72 8.02 -6.04
C GLU A 24 4.16 7.30 -7.27
N ARG A 25 2.92 7.60 -7.63
CA ARG A 25 2.36 7.18 -8.92
C ARG A 25 2.80 8.17 -9.99
N ILE A 26 3.57 7.71 -10.99
CA ILE A 26 3.99 8.54 -12.12
C ILE A 26 2.90 8.56 -13.20
N THR A 27 1.98 9.51 -13.09
CA THR A 27 1.43 10.14 -14.29
C THR A 27 1.35 11.64 -14.04
N ASN A 28 1.70 12.44 -15.06
CA ASN A 28 1.92 13.89 -15.04
C ASN A 28 1.43 14.62 -13.77
N GLY A 29 2.41 14.91 -12.91
CA GLY A 29 2.26 15.67 -11.67
C GLY A 29 2.06 14.84 -10.39
N GLY A 30 2.23 13.51 -10.44
CA GLY A 30 2.58 12.66 -9.29
C GLY A 30 1.59 12.67 -8.11
N PHE A 31 0.89 11.57 -7.85
CA PHE A 31 0.17 11.42 -6.57
C PHE A 31 0.94 10.47 -5.66
N PHE A 32 1.14 10.91 -4.43
CA PHE A 32 1.63 10.11 -3.32
C PHE A 32 0.46 9.37 -2.70
N LEU A 33 0.60 8.06 -2.53
CA LEU A 33 -0.39 7.28 -1.79
C LEU A 33 -0.43 7.76 -0.34
N ARG A 34 -1.62 8.13 0.12
CA ARG A 34 -1.87 8.68 1.44
C ARG A 34 -2.80 7.77 2.24
N ILE A 35 -2.41 7.49 3.48
CA ILE A 35 -3.23 6.76 4.45
C ILE A 35 -3.62 7.74 5.56
N ASN A 36 -4.91 8.10 5.61
CA ASN A 36 -5.43 9.06 6.57
C ASN A 36 -5.69 8.39 7.94
N PRO A 37 -5.68 9.14 9.06
CA PRO A 37 -5.94 8.61 10.41
C PRO A 37 -7.34 8.00 10.60
N ASP A 38 -8.30 8.41 9.77
CA ASP A 38 -9.67 7.89 9.72
C ASP A 38 -9.77 6.54 8.97
N GLY A 39 -8.69 6.12 8.28
CA GLY A 39 -8.65 4.91 7.47
C GLY A 39 -8.98 5.13 5.99
N ARG A 40 -9.22 6.36 5.54
CA ARG A 40 -9.40 6.68 4.13
C ARG A 40 -8.07 6.60 3.39
N VAL A 41 -8.10 6.05 2.18
CA VAL A 41 -6.94 5.96 1.28
C VAL A 41 -7.19 6.80 0.04
N ASP A 42 -6.28 7.71 -0.25
CA ASP A 42 -6.33 8.57 -1.44
C ASP A 42 -4.91 8.94 -1.90
N GLY A 43 -4.83 9.87 -2.84
CA GLY A 43 -3.60 10.37 -3.41
C GLY A 43 -3.51 11.88 -3.23
N VAL A 44 -2.35 12.36 -2.77
CA VAL A 44 -2.06 13.79 -2.60
C VAL A 44 -0.83 14.19 -3.42
N ARG A 45 -0.71 15.45 -3.82
CA ARG A 45 0.48 15.97 -4.54
C ARG A 45 1.52 16.60 -3.61
N GLU A 46 1.08 16.96 -2.41
CA GLU A 46 1.90 17.62 -1.39
C GLU A 46 2.93 16.64 -0.84
N LYS A 47 4.21 16.93 -1.09
CA LYS A 47 5.34 16.09 -0.66
C LYS A 47 5.62 16.21 0.84
N SER A 48 5.14 17.28 1.48
CA SER A 48 5.31 17.49 2.92
C SER A 48 4.22 16.82 3.78
N ASP A 49 3.18 16.22 3.17
CA ASP A 49 2.08 15.59 3.93
C ASP A 49 2.63 14.38 4.72
N PRO A 50 2.56 14.39 6.07
CA PRO A 50 3.12 13.32 6.88
C PRO A 50 2.46 11.96 6.64
N HIS A 51 1.24 11.92 6.09
CA HIS A 51 0.47 10.70 5.85
C HIS A 51 0.88 9.93 4.58
N ILE A 52 1.84 10.45 3.82
CA ILE A 52 2.44 9.76 2.67
C ILE A 52 3.67 8.93 3.06
N LYS A 53 4.14 9.05 4.32
CA LYS A 53 5.22 8.23 4.87
C LYS A 53 4.70 6.81 5.08
N LEU A 54 5.05 5.92 4.17
CA LEU A 54 4.66 4.51 4.19
C LEU A 54 5.88 3.62 4.51
N GLN A 55 5.65 2.62 5.34
CA GLN A 55 6.61 1.59 5.70
C GLN A 55 6.19 0.29 5.00
N LEU A 56 7.12 -0.32 4.27
CA LEU A 56 6.91 -1.66 3.74
C LEU A 56 7.53 -2.65 4.69
N GLN A 57 6.79 -3.70 4.98
CA GLN A 57 7.29 -4.83 5.74
C GLN A 57 7.18 -6.05 4.86
N ALA A 58 8.30 -6.76 4.69
CA ALA A 58 8.32 -8.04 4.01
C ALA A 58 7.73 -9.10 4.94
N GLU A 59 6.65 -9.75 4.51
CA GLU A 59 5.97 -10.79 5.27
C GLU A 59 6.47 -12.17 4.82
N GLU A 60 6.56 -12.36 3.50
CA GLU A 60 7.03 -13.59 2.86
C GLU A 60 7.75 -13.24 1.54
N ARG A 61 8.27 -14.24 0.82
CA ARG A 61 8.97 -14.02 -0.45
C ARG A 61 8.06 -13.34 -1.48
N GLY A 62 8.32 -12.06 -1.71
CA GLY A 62 7.56 -11.23 -2.67
C GLY A 62 6.19 -10.78 -2.15
N VAL A 63 5.88 -10.97 -0.87
CA VAL A 63 4.66 -10.48 -0.23
C VAL A 63 5.03 -9.41 0.79
N VAL A 64 4.34 -8.28 0.72
CA VAL A 64 4.55 -7.15 1.62
C VAL A 64 3.25 -6.71 2.26
N SER A 65 3.36 -6.15 3.46
CA SER A 65 2.35 -5.27 4.05
C SER A 65 2.81 -3.81 3.92
N ILE A 66 1.85 -2.90 3.75
CA ILE A 66 2.11 -1.46 3.58
C ILE A 66 1.45 -0.71 4.73
N LYS A 67 2.25 -0.10 5.60
CA LYS A 67 1.79 0.61 6.79
C LYS A 67 1.99 2.11 6.65
N GLY A 68 0.96 2.90 6.90
CA GLY A 68 1.06 4.34 7.07
C GLY A 68 1.67 4.65 8.43
N VAL A 69 2.86 5.26 8.45
CA VAL A 69 3.61 5.54 9.68
C VAL A 69 2.81 6.50 10.57
N SER A 70 2.41 7.64 10.02
CA SER A 70 1.69 8.68 10.77
C SER A 70 0.29 8.25 11.20
N ALA A 71 -0.40 7.48 10.37
CA ALA A 71 -1.75 6.97 10.69
C ALA A 71 -1.73 5.71 11.57
N ASN A 72 -0.58 5.03 11.69
CA ASN A 72 -0.41 3.73 12.32
C ASN A 72 -1.45 2.69 11.84
N ARG A 73 -1.64 2.59 10.52
CA ARG A 73 -2.63 1.72 9.88
C ARG A 73 -2.06 1.02 8.66
N PHE A 74 -2.55 -0.18 8.38
CA PHE A 74 -2.16 -1.00 7.22
C PHE A 74 -3.12 -0.78 6.07
N LEU A 75 -2.59 -0.55 4.87
CA LEU A 75 -3.36 -0.56 3.63
C LEU A 75 -4.04 -1.93 3.48
N ALA A 76 -5.33 -1.91 3.16
CA ALA A 76 -6.13 -3.09 2.92
C ALA A 76 -7.00 -2.92 1.68
N MET A 77 -7.28 -4.02 1.00
CA MET A 77 -8.26 -4.08 -0.08
C MET A 77 -9.42 -4.96 0.35
N LYS A 78 -10.64 -4.40 0.35
CA LYS A 78 -11.86 -5.14 0.69
C LYS A 78 -12.38 -5.99 -0.47
N GLU A 79 -13.30 -6.90 -0.14
CA GLU A 79 -14.05 -7.72 -1.09
C GLU A 79 -14.80 -6.95 -2.16
N ASP A 80 -15.20 -5.70 -1.89
CA ASP A 80 -15.83 -4.81 -2.86
C ASP A 80 -14.83 -4.05 -3.74
N GLY A 81 -13.54 -4.32 -3.56
CA GLY A 81 -12.44 -3.71 -4.28
C GLY A 81 -12.06 -2.30 -3.79
N ARG A 82 -12.65 -1.79 -2.71
CA ARG A 82 -12.24 -0.50 -2.14
C ARG A 82 -10.92 -0.62 -1.39
N LEU A 83 -10.11 0.44 -1.48
CA LEU A 83 -8.93 0.61 -0.66
C LEU A 83 -9.28 1.37 0.62
N LEU A 84 -8.79 0.89 1.74
CA LEU A 84 -8.92 1.51 3.06
C LEU A 84 -7.72 1.13 3.93
N ALA A 85 -7.68 1.64 5.17
CA ALA A 85 -6.64 1.28 6.10
C ALA A 85 -7.16 0.78 7.46
N LEU A 86 -6.63 -0.36 7.90
CA LEU A 86 -7.00 -1.09 9.11
C LEU A 86 -5.97 -0.87 10.23
N LYS A 87 -6.41 -0.94 11.50
CA LYS A 87 -5.51 -0.80 12.66
C LYS A 87 -4.64 -2.02 12.90
N CYS A 88 -5.17 -3.22 12.64
CA CYS A 88 -4.45 -4.49 12.72
C CYS A 88 -4.28 -5.07 11.31
N ALA A 89 -3.16 -5.73 11.06
CA ALA A 89 -2.92 -6.43 9.81
C ALA A 89 -3.88 -7.63 9.71
N THR A 90 -4.42 -7.85 8.52
CA THR A 90 -5.31 -8.97 8.18
C THR A 90 -4.90 -9.53 6.83
N GLU A 91 -5.53 -10.60 6.36
CA GLU A 91 -5.26 -11.17 5.03
C GLU A 91 -5.48 -10.18 3.88
N GLU A 92 -6.34 -9.17 4.08
CA GLU A 92 -6.62 -8.10 3.12
C GLU A 92 -5.48 -7.07 3.02
N CYS A 93 -4.52 -7.11 3.95
CA CYS A 93 -3.40 -6.18 4.05
C CYS A 93 -2.13 -6.66 3.34
N PHE A 94 -2.18 -7.81 2.67
CA PHE A 94 -1.02 -8.41 2.03
C PHE A 94 -1.08 -8.27 0.52
N PHE A 95 0.05 -7.85 -0.06
CA PHE A 95 0.18 -7.57 -1.48
C PHE A 95 1.43 -8.24 -2.03
N PHE A 96 1.32 -8.83 -3.22
CA PHE A 96 2.47 -9.25 -4.00
C PHE A 96 3.17 -8.01 -4.57
N GLU A 97 4.44 -7.82 -4.20
CA GLU A 97 5.32 -6.82 -4.81
C GLU A 97 5.98 -7.43 -6.05
N ARG A 98 5.87 -6.74 -7.18
CA ARG A 98 6.56 -7.09 -8.43
C ARG A 98 7.22 -5.86 -9.03
N LEU A 99 8.48 -5.99 -9.40
CA LEU A 99 9.18 -5.04 -10.26
C LEU A 99 8.87 -5.38 -11.72
N GLU A 100 8.23 -4.46 -12.43
CA GLU A 100 7.88 -4.59 -13.83
C GLU A 100 9.07 -4.24 -14.74
N SER A 101 9.02 -4.67 -16.01
CA SER A 101 10.07 -4.42 -17.01
C SER A 101 10.34 -2.93 -17.29
N ASN A 102 9.41 -2.06 -16.92
CA ASN A 102 9.53 -0.61 -17.02
C ASN A 102 10.16 0.06 -15.78
N ASN A 103 10.71 -0.73 -14.83
CA ASN A 103 11.31 -0.31 -13.57
C ASN A 103 10.35 0.32 -12.55
N TYR A 104 9.04 0.05 -12.68
CA TYR A 104 8.04 0.41 -11.68
C TYR A 104 7.61 -0.80 -10.88
N ASN A 105 7.15 -0.59 -9.64
CA ASN A 105 6.54 -1.66 -8.88
C ASN A 105 5.01 -1.69 -9.04
N THR A 106 4.46 -2.89 -8.96
CA THR A 106 3.03 -3.14 -8.81
C THR A 106 2.74 -3.85 -7.48
N TYR A 107 1.56 -3.59 -6.92
CA TYR A 107 1.05 -4.23 -5.69
C TYR A 107 -0.26 -4.91 -6.00
N ARG A 108 -0.24 -6.24 -6.05
CA ARG A 108 -1.41 -7.06 -6.34
C ARG A 108 -1.95 -7.67 -5.06
N SER A 109 -3.24 -7.59 -4.80
CA SER A 109 -3.83 -8.18 -3.59
C SER A 109 -3.52 -9.68 -3.54
N ARG A 110 -3.09 -10.16 -2.37
CA ARG A 110 -2.86 -11.59 -2.14
C ARG A 110 -4.19 -12.37 -2.14
N LYS A 111 -5.22 -11.78 -1.52
CA LYS A 111 -6.55 -12.37 -1.39
C LYS A 111 -7.37 -12.28 -2.68
N TYR A 112 -7.30 -11.14 -3.37
CA TYR A 112 -8.01 -10.89 -4.63
C TYR A 112 -6.99 -10.81 -5.78
N SER A 113 -6.52 -11.96 -6.25
CA SER A 113 -5.31 -12.10 -7.07
C SER A 113 -5.29 -11.33 -8.39
N ASP A 114 -6.42 -10.86 -8.89
CA ASP A 114 -6.52 -10.10 -10.14
C ASP A 114 -6.58 -8.58 -9.91
N TRP A 115 -6.58 -8.13 -8.65
CA TRP A 115 -6.78 -6.73 -8.30
C TRP A 115 -5.49 -6.09 -7.80
N TYR A 116 -5.28 -4.85 -8.22
CA TYR A 116 -4.09 -4.07 -7.92
C TYR A 116 -4.43 -2.86 -7.06
N VAL A 117 -3.49 -2.45 -6.23
CA VAL A 117 -3.49 -1.11 -5.65
C VAL A 117 -3.36 -0.12 -6.81
N ALA A 118 -4.18 0.93 -6.83
CA ALA A 118 -4.17 1.90 -7.90
C ALA A 118 -4.76 3.24 -7.48
N LEU A 119 -4.20 4.32 -8.05
CA LEU A 119 -4.79 5.65 -7.98
C LEU A 119 -5.25 6.08 -9.37
N LYS A 120 -6.32 6.88 -9.43
CA LYS A 120 -6.81 7.55 -10.64
C LYS A 120 -6.05 8.85 -10.88
N ARG A 121 -6.19 9.43 -12.07
CA ARG A 121 -5.64 10.77 -12.41
C ARG A 121 -6.21 11.89 -11.52
N THR A 122 -7.33 11.64 -10.84
CA THR A 122 -7.96 12.56 -9.90
C THR A 122 -7.38 12.48 -8.49
N GLY A 123 -6.43 11.56 -8.22
CA GLY A 123 -5.91 11.29 -6.88
C GLY A 123 -6.75 10.30 -6.07
N GLN A 124 -8.00 10.04 -6.45
CA GLN A 124 -8.82 9.03 -5.78
C GLN A 124 -8.32 7.61 -6.08
N TYR A 125 -8.53 6.67 -5.17
CA TYR A 125 -8.24 5.26 -5.45
C TYR A 125 -9.08 4.73 -6.62
N LYS A 126 -8.53 3.74 -7.31
CA LYS A 126 -9.26 2.98 -8.33
C LYS A 126 -9.72 1.66 -7.72
N PRO A 127 -11.02 1.31 -7.81
CA PRO A 127 -11.51 0.03 -7.30
C PRO A 127 -10.78 -1.16 -7.94
N GLY A 128 -10.45 -2.17 -7.14
CA GLY A 128 -9.74 -3.39 -7.54
C GLY A 128 -10.28 -4.03 -8.83
N PRO A 129 -11.59 -4.32 -8.94
CA PRO A 129 -12.19 -4.88 -10.16
C PRO A 129 -11.99 -4.07 -11.44
N LYS A 130 -11.64 -2.77 -11.33
CA LYS A 130 -11.40 -1.87 -12.47
C LYS A 130 -9.91 -1.76 -12.80
N THR A 131 -9.05 -2.42 -12.05
CA THR A 131 -7.61 -2.48 -12.31
C THR A 131 -7.28 -3.63 -13.26
N GLY A 132 -6.06 -3.62 -13.80
CA GLY A 132 -5.59 -4.68 -14.69
C GLY A 132 -4.16 -4.43 -15.14
N PRO A 133 -3.48 -5.47 -15.65
CA PRO A 133 -2.10 -5.36 -16.12
C PRO A 133 -1.97 -4.33 -17.24
N GLY A 134 -0.81 -3.68 -17.32
CA GLY A 134 -0.51 -2.64 -18.32
C GLY A 134 -1.13 -1.26 -18.05
N GLN A 135 -2.01 -1.11 -17.06
CA GLN A 135 -2.57 0.21 -16.72
C GLN A 135 -1.54 1.09 -16.01
N LYS A 136 -1.37 2.35 -16.43
CA LYS A 136 -0.50 3.31 -15.72
C LYS A 136 -0.95 3.61 -14.28
N ALA A 137 -2.20 3.30 -13.94
CA ALA A 137 -2.77 3.55 -12.62
C ALA A 137 -2.21 2.64 -11.51
N ILE A 138 -1.65 1.48 -11.88
CA ILE A 138 -1.13 0.45 -10.95
C ILE A 138 0.39 0.56 -10.73
N LEU A 139 1.06 1.49 -11.44
CA LEU A 139 2.51 1.64 -11.41
C LEU A 139 2.91 2.63 -10.31
N PHE A 140 3.74 2.18 -9.38
CA PHE A 140 4.29 3.00 -8.31
C PHE A 140 5.81 2.97 -8.34
N LEU A 141 6.43 4.13 -8.10
CA LEU A 141 7.85 4.17 -7.81
C LEU A 141 8.10 4.06 -6.31
N PRO A 142 8.93 3.11 -5.88
CA PRO A 142 9.52 3.15 -4.56
C PRO A 142 10.56 4.28 -4.49
N MET A 143 10.32 5.31 -3.69
CA MET A 143 11.31 6.34 -3.41
C MET A 143 11.82 6.21 -1.98
N SER A 144 13.13 6.26 -1.79
CA SER A 144 13.72 6.27 -0.45
C SER A 144 13.33 7.54 0.30
N ALA A 145 12.87 7.39 1.53
CA ALA A 145 12.75 8.54 2.41
C ALA A 145 14.15 9.08 2.73
N LYS A 146 14.48 10.28 2.25
CA LYS A 146 15.70 10.96 2.68
C LYS A 146 15.58 11.22 4.19
N SER A 147 16.58 10.75 4.94
CA SER A 147 16.72 10.97 6.38
C SER A 147 16.86 12.45 6.70
#